data_AF-A0A9D8T7A8-F1
#
_entry.id   AF-A0A9D8T7A8-F1
#
_cell.length_a   1.000
_cell.length_b   1.000
_cell.length_c   1.000
_cell.angle_alpha   90.00
_cell.angle_beta   90.00
_cell.angle_gamma   90.00
#
_symmetry.space_group_name_H-M   'P 1'
#
loop_
_entity.id
_entity.type
_entity.pdbx_description
1 polymer ?
#
loop_
_entity_poly.entity_id
_entity_poly.type
_entity_poly.pdbx_seq_one_letter_code
_entity_poly.pdbx_strand_id
1 'polypeptide(L)'
;MKKTIICYICCCCLLSPLTARNYQQEIDLALHAITQSKSMETLNRLVQELETSAKDQDLLVYWKAYAKYKQALAYQALHEKEKDCRKQCAKMLSEGIRALEEKKHKYSEDYALLSIMRNLSIRYNATLKIPIISQAAKSDAQAAIKADSENLRAYVAAGVQDYFTPALYGGGSAYEQYFLQALALPDQTQENPYQPSWGREDAYFYLIIHYYNQGLCNKAKDLLVEALAIYPQESRLLDLADQMKKHGRL
;
A
#
# COMPACT_ATOMS: atom_id res chain seq x y z
N MET A 1 69.39 -2.07 -24.44
CA MET A 1 68.00 -1.94 -24.93
C MET A 1 67.08 -2.71 -23.99
N LYS A 2 66.39 -2.00 -23.07
CA LYS A 2 65.50 -2.59 -22.06
C LYS A 2 64.09 -2.73 -22.66
N LYS A 3 63.53 -3.94 -22.62
CA LYS A 3 62.16 -4.23 -23.10
C LYS A 3 61.16 -3.96 -21.95
N THR A 4 60.27 -3.01 -22.15
CA THR A 4 59.19 -2.66 -21.22
C THR A 4 58.05 -3.66 -21.35
N ILE A 5 57.70 -4.34 -20.27
CA ILE A 5 56.51 -5.20 -20.18
C ILE A 5 55.33 -4.29 -19.84
N ILE A 6 54.35 -4.19 -20.76
CA ILE A 6 53.08 -3.50 -20.53
C ILE A 6 52.14 -4.51 -19.88
N CYS A 7 51.84 -4.27 -18.60
CA CYS A 7 50.87 -5.05 -17.83
C CYS A 7 49.47 -4.49 -18.14
N TYR A 8 48.65 -5.24 -18.88
CA TYR A 8 47.24 -4.93 -19.05
C TYR A 8 46.51 -5.20 -17.73
N ILE A 9 46.21 -4.13 -16.99
CA ILE A 9 45.28 -4.19 -15.87
C ILE A 9 43.89 -4.46 -16.47
N CYS A 10 43.47 -5.72 -16.40
CA CYS A 10 42.09 -6.11 -16.64
C CYS A 10 41.24 -5.43 -15.54
N CYS A 11 40.63 -4.31 -15.88
CA CYS A 11 39.62 -3.67 -15.06
C CYS A 11 38.39 -4.60 -15.07
N CYS A 12 38.41 -5.61 -14.20
CA CYS A 12 37.21 -6.30 -13.79
C CYS A 12 36.33 -5.26 -13.09
N CYS A 13 35.50 -4.56 -13.87
CA CYS A 13 34.30 -3.96 -13.33
C CYS A 13 33.59 -5.08 -12.57
N LEU A 14 33.57 -4.97 -11.25
CA LEU A 14 32.66 -5.69 -10.39
C LEU A 14 31.26 -5.22 -10.79
N LEU A 15 30.73 -5.80 -11.88
CA LEU A 15 29.30 -5.88 -12.09
C LEU A 15 28.81 -6.77 -10.96
N SER A 16 28.50 -6.15 -9.82
CA SER A 16 27.54 -6.73 -8.88
C SER A 16 26.42 -7.29 -9.75
N PRO A 17 26.02 -8.56 -9.62
CA PRO A 17 24.84 -9.04 -10.33
C PRO A 17 23.75 -8.04 -10.00
N LEU A 18 23.09 -7.49 -11.02
CA LEU A 18 21.99 -6.57 -10.86
C LEU A 18 20.88 -7.35 -10.16
N THR A 19 20.97 -7.47 -8.84
CA THR A 19 19.99 -8.17 -8.04
C THR A 19 18.69 -7.42 -8.23
N ALA A 20 17.76 -8.09 -8.89
CA ALA A 20 16.35 -7.75 -8.94
C ALA A 20 15.92 -6.97 -7.70
N ARG A 21 15.66 -5.67 -7.83
CA ARG A 21 15.28 -4.83 -6.70
C ARG A 21 13.82 -5.05 -6.35
N ASN A 22 13.53 -5.50 -5.12
CA ASN A 22 12.17 -5.61 -4.62
C ASN A 22 11.75 -4.30 -3.93
N TYR A 23 11.13 -3.40 -4.70
CA TYR A 23 10.73 -2.09 -4.21
C TYR A 23 9.71 -2.16 -3.06
N GLN A 24 8.78 -3.12 -3.09
CA GLN A 24 7.81 -3.28 -2.00
C GLN A 24 8.53 -3.54 -0.68
N GLN A 25 9.41 -4.54 -0.67
CA GLN A 25 10.15 -4.94 0.53
C GLN A 25 10.97 -3.76 1.08
N GLU A 26 11.66 -3.01 0.22
CA GLU A 26 12.45 -1.86 0.67
C GLU A 26 11.59 -0.73 1.25
N ILE A 27 10.45 -0.44 0.62
CA ILE A 27 9.52 0.59 1.08
C ILE A 27 8.89 0.18 2.42
N ASP A 28 8.45 -1.07 2.55
CA ASP A 28 7.80 -1.57 3.75
C ASP A 28 8.79 -1.71 4.92
N LEU A 29 10.03 -2.14 4.66
CA LEU A 29 11.11 -2.12 5.67
C LEU A 29 11.45 -0.69 6.11
N ALA A 30 11.51 0.26 5.19
CA ALA A 30 11.73 1.67 5.52
C ALA A 30 10.59 2.20 6.40
N LEU A 31 9.34 1.82 6.10
CA LEU A 31 8.18 2.19 6.92
C LEU A 31 8.25 1.58 8.32
N HIS A 32 8.60 0.29 8.43
CA HIS A 32 8.76 -0.36 9.73
C HIS A 32 9.84 0.32 10.58
N ALA A 33 10.98 0.68 9.99
CA ALA A 33 12.09 1.34 10.67
C ALA A 33 11.75 2.73 11.23
N ILE A 34 10.72 3.40 10.69
CA ILE A 34 10.23 4.70 11.19
C ILE A 34 9.68 4.57 12.61
N THR A 35 9.08 3.43 12.95
CA THR A 35 8.52 3.20 14.29
C THR A 35 9.60 3.33 15.37
N GLN A 36 10.81 2.88 15.07
CA GLN A 36 11.98 2.88 15.96
C GLN A 36 12.78 4.18 15.88
N SER A 37 13.14 4.61 14.66
CA SER A 37 14.04 5.75 14.45
C SER A 37 13.36 7.13 14.48
N LYS A 38 12.04 7.17 14.32
CA LYS A 38 11.25 8.39 14.08
C LYS A 38 11.76 9.24 12.90
N SER A 39 12.50 8.63 11.97
CA SER A 39 13.10 9.32 10.81
C SER A 39 12.58 8.75 9.50
N MET A 40 12.12 9.64 8.61
CA MET A 40 11.68 9.29 7.25
C MET A 40 12.82 9.25 6.22
N GLU A 41 14.08 9.46 6.62
CA GLU A 41 15.21 9.65 5.69
C GLU A 41 15.33 8.53 4.65
N THR A 42 15.29 7.27 5.08
CA THR A 42 15.37 6.11 4.19
C THR A 42 14.23 6.09 3.17
N LEU A 43 13.00 6.31 3.62
CA LEU A 43 11.83 6.33 2.74
C LEU A 43 11.89 7.51 1.75
N ASN A 44 12.32 8.68 2.21
CA ASN A 44 12.47 9.87 1.37
C ASN A 44 13.53 9.66 0.28
N ARG A 45 14.65 9.01 0.60
CA ARG A 45 15.68 8.65 -0.38
C ARG A 45 15.12 7.70 -1.44
N LEU A 46 14.38 6.66 -1.05
CA LEU A 46 13.74 5.73 -1.98
C LEU A 46 12.75 6.45 -2.91
N VAL A 47 11.95 7.37 -2.39
CA VAL A 47 11.03 8.19 -3.19
C VAL A 47 11.79 9.02 -4.21
N GLN A 48 12.88 9.68 -3.81
CA GLN A 48 13.71 10.50 -4.71
C GLN A 48 14.38 9.67 -5.82
N GLU A 49 14.87 8.48 -5.49
CA GLU A 49 15.42 7.52 -6.46
C GLU A 49 14.37 7.11 -7.51
N LEU A 50 13.17 6.74 -7.05
CA LEU A 50 12.05 6.38 -7.92
C LEU A 50 11.59 7.57 -8.79
N GLU A 51 11.56 8.79 -8.24
CA GLU A 51 11.22 10.00 -9.00
C GLU A 51 12.20 10.28 -10.14
N THR A 52 13.47 10.01 -9.93
CA THR A 52 14.52 10.22 -10.94
C THR A 52 14.50 9.14 -12.02
N SER A 53 14.13 7.91 -11.65
CA SER A 53 14.24 6.73 -12.51
C SER A 53 12.95 6.39 -13.27
N ALA A 54 11.77 6.80 -12.79
CA ALA A 54 10.48 6.31 -13.28
C ALA A 54 9.99 6.90 -14.61
N LYS A 55 10.76 7.77 -15.29
CA LYS A 55 10.23 8.55 -16.41
C LYS A 55 9.70 7.72 -17.59
N ASP A 56 10.12 6.46 -17.75
CA ASP A 56 9.77 5.64 -18.92
C ASP A 56 9.40 4.17 -18.61
N GLN A 57 9.19 3.80 -17.34
CA GLN A 57 8.85 2.42 -16.95
C GLN A 57 7.59 2.35 -16.10
N ASP A 58 6.51 1.77 -16.66
CA ASP A 58 5.19 1.66 -16.02
C ASP A 58 5.24 1.09 -14.59
N LEU A 59 6.10 0.11 -14.35
CA LEU A 59 6.26 -0.51 -13.04
C LEU A 59 6.98 0.39 -12.04
N LEU A 60 7.96 1.20 -12.47
CA LEU A 60 8.59 2.20 -11.61
C LEU A 60 7.64 3.33 -11.26
N VAL A 61 6.73 3.70 -12.18
CA VAL A 61 5.66 4.67 -11.89
C VAL A 61 4.72 4.13 -10.81
N TYR A 62 4.38 2.83 -10.87
CA TYR A 62 3.60 2.17 -9.82
C TYR A 62 4.31 2.25 -8.48
N TRP A 63 5.59 1.84 -8.41
CA TRP A 63 6.35 1.84 -7.16
C TRP A 63 6.56 3.24 -6.60
N LYS A 64 6.73 4.25 -7.45
CA LYS A 64 6.72 5.66 -7.04
C LYS A 64 5.41 6.04 -6.35
N ALA A 65 4.28 5.68 -6.92
CA ALA A 65 2.97 5.98 -6.34
C ALA A 65 2.76 5.25 -5.00
N TYR A 66 3.16 3.97 -4.93
CA TYR A 66 3.13 3.20 -3.69
C TYR A 66 4.03 3.81 -2.61
N ALA A 67 5.24 4.23 -2.96
CA ALA A 67 6.15 4.93 -2.04
C ALA A 67 5.54 6.23 -1.52
N LYS A 68 4.89 7.03 -2.39
CA LYS A 68 4.17 8.25 -1.99
C LYS A 68 2.99 7.97 -1.06
N TYR A 69 2.27 6.89 -1.31
CA TYR A 69 1.20 6.42 -0.41
C TYR A 69 1.74 6.10 0.98
N LYS A 70 2.81 5.30 1.09
CA LYS A 70 3.44 4.96 2.37
C LYS A 70 4.09 6.18 3.03
N GLN A 71 4.65 7.11 2.24
CA GLN A 71 5.20 8.38 2.72
C GLN A 71 4.13 9.23 3.42
N ALA A 72 2.93 9.32 2.86
CA ALA A 72 1.81 10.03 3.50
C ALA A 72 1.37 9.38 4.82
N LEU A 73 1.33 8.04 4.88
CA LEU A 73 1.02 7.32 6.13
C LEU A 73 2.08 7.56 7.21
N ALA A 74 3.36 7.45 6.84
CA ALA A 74 4.48 7.71 7.74
C ALA A 74 4.47 9.15 8.25
N TYR A 75 4.27 10.11 7.35
CA TYR A 75 4.25 11.52 7.71
C TYR A 75 3.10 11.84 8.68
N GLN A 76 1.91 11.29 8.42
CA GLN A 76 0.78 11.39 9.36
C GLN A 76 1.15 10.82 10.73
N ALA A 77 1.75 9.64 10.79
CA ALA A 77 2.09 8.98 12.06
C ALA A 77 3.10 9.76 12.90
N LEU A 78 4.05 10.46 12.27
CA LEU A 78 5.08 11.24 12.97
C LEU A 78 4.63 12.66 13.32
N HIS A 79 3.83 13.27 12.45
CA HIS A 79 3.59 14.72 12.46
C HIS A 79 2.11 15.08 12.64
N GLU A 80 1.26 14.15 13.11
CA GLU A 80 -0.20 14.36 13.22
C GLU A 80 -0.60 15.69 13.90
N LYS A 81 0.17 16.13 14.90
CA LYS A 81 -0.09 17.36 15.67
C LYS A 81 0.43 18.63 15.00
N GLU A 82 1.22 18.51 13.94
CA GLU A 82 1.79 19.64 13.21
C GLU A 82 0.75 20.30 12.31
N LYS A 83 0.76 21.63 12.28
CA LYS A 83 -0.22 22.43 11.54
C LYS A 83 -0.26 22.11 10.04
N ASP A 84 0.89 21.81 9.45
CA ASP A 84 1.03 21.56 8.01
C ASP A 84 0.87 20.08 7.63
N CYS A 85 0.64 19.17 8.58
CA CYS A 85 0.61 17.73 8.33
C CYS A 85 -0.40 17.33 7.25
N ARG A 86 -1.63 17.86 7.33
CA ARG A 86 -2.65 17.58 6.32
C ARG A 86 -2.22 18.01 4.92
N LYS A 87 -1.58 19.19 4.81
CA LYS A 87 -1.12 19.74 3.53
C LYS A 87 -0.02 18.88 2.92
N GLN A 88 0.93 18.42 3.73
CA GLN A 88 2.01 17.55 3.26
C GLN A 88 1.49 16.17 2.84
N CYS A 89 0.60 15.56 3.64
CA CYS A 89 -0.03 14.29 3.28
C CYS A 89 -0.84 14.41 1.97
N ALA A 90 -1.64 15.47 1.82
CA ALA A 90 -2.39 15.74 0.59
C ALA A 90 -1.46 15.89 -0.62
N LYS A 91 -0.32 16.59 -0.48
CA LYS A 91 0.66 16.77 -1.55
C LYS A 91 1.26 15.43 -1.99
N MET A 92 1.73 14.60 -1.03
CA MET A 92 2.30 13.28 -1.33
C MET A 92 1.32 12.39 -2.08
N LEU A 93 0.07 12.33 -1.62
CA LEU A 93 -0.97 11.54 -2.28
C LEU A 93 -1.31 12.07 -3.67
N SER A 94 -1.42 13.39 -3.84
CA SER A 94 -1.69 14.00 -5.15
C SER A 94 -0.57 13.72 -6.16
N GLU A 95 0.69 13.71 -5.72
CA GLU A 95 1.83 13.39 -6.58
C GLU A 95 1.81 11.94 -7.05
N GLY A 96 1.49 10.98 -6.18
CA GLY A 96 1.38 9.57 -6.57
C GLY A 96 0.13 9.26 -7.41
N ILE A 97 -1.02 9.84 -7.07
CA ILE A 97 -2.25 9.72 -7.86
C ILE A 97 -2.01 10.24 -9.28
N ARG A 98 -1.44 11.44 -9.42
CA ARG A 98 -1.13 12.02 -10.73
C ARG A 98 -0.18 11.13 -11.53
N ALA A 99 0.83 10.56 -10.89
CA ALA A 99 1.78 9.67 -11.57
C ALA A 99 1.06 8.45 -12.20
N LEU A 100 0.11 7.84 -11.47
CA LEU A 100 -0.70 6.74 -12.01
C LEU A 100 -1.68 7.23 -13.09
N GLU A 101 -2.35 8.37 -12.88
CA GLU A 101 -3.29 8.96 -13.85
C GLU A 101 -2.63 9.26 -15.20
N GLU A 102 -1.38 9.71 -15.20
CA GLU A 102 -0.60 10.03 -16.40
C GLU A 102 -0.09 8.79 -17.16
N LYS A 103 -0.17 7.58 -16.58
CA LYS A 103 0.20 6.34 -17.29
C LYS A 103 -0.67 6.16 -18.53
N LYS A 104 -0.02 5.93 -19.67
CA LYS A 104 -0.68 5.65 -20.96
C LYS A 104 -1.51 4.37 -20.90
N HIS A 105 -0.97 3.34 -20.27
CA HIS A 105 -1.67 2.09 -20.03
C HIS A 105 -1.74 1.85 -18.52
N LYS A 106 -2.92 1.48 -18.02
CA LYS A 106 -3.16 1.17 -16.62
C LYS A 106 -3.62 -0.27 -16.52
N TYR A 107 -2.96 -1.03 -15.66
CA TYR A 107 -3.33 -2.40 -15.34
C TYR A 107 -4.21 -2.43 -14.09
N SER A 108 -4.76 -3.60 -13.77
CA SER A 108 -5.61 -3.78 -12.57
C SER A 108 -4.95 -3.25 -11.29
N GLU A 109 -3.65 -3.53 -11.11
CA GLU A 109 -2.87 -3.04 -9.97
C GLU A 109 -2.84 -1.50 -9.87
N ASP A 110 -2.69 -0.80 -11.00
CA ASP A 110 -2.68 0.67 -11.02
C ASP A 110 -4.02 1.24 -10.54
N TYR A 111 -5.13 0.65 -10.99
CA TYR A 111 -6.47 1.04 -10.58
C TYR A 111 -6.74 0.72 -9.11
N ALA A 112 -6.29 -0.43 -8.61
CA ALA A 112 -6.41 -0.79 -7.21
C ALA A 112 -5.70 0.23 -6.31
N LEU A 113 -4.46 0.58 -6.65
CA LEU A 113 -3.68 1.57 -5.91
C LEU A 113 -4.29 2.98 -6.01
N LEU A 114 -4.76 3.40 -7.20
CA LEU A 114 -5.49 4.67 -7.37
C LEU A 114 -6.69 4.78 -6.42
N SER A 115 -7.51 3.74 -6.35
CA SER A 115 -8.68 3.69 -5.48
C SER A 115 -8.31 3.88 -4.01
N ILE A 116 -7.30 3.14 -3.52
CA ILE A 116 -6.84 3.22 -2.13
C ILE A 116 -6.26 4.61 -1.82
N MET A 117 -5.44 5.17 -2.72
CA MET A 117 -4.86 6.50 -2.53
C MET A 117 -5.93 7.59 -2.53
N ARG A 118 -6.93 7.52 -3.41
CA ARG A 118 -8.05 8.46 -3.44
C ARG A 118 -8.89 8.36 -2.17
N ASN A 119 -9.21 7.15 -1.70
CA ASN A 119 -9.86 6.94 -0.40
C ASN A 119 -9.08 7.56 0.75
N LEU A 120 -7.76 7.34 0.79
CA LEU A 120 -6.90 7.95 1.79
C LEU A 120 -6.93 9.49 1.73
N SER A 121 -6.98 10.03 0.51
CA SER A 121 -6.93 11.47 0.26
C SER A 121 -8.16 12.21 0.79
N ILE A 122 -9.30 11.54 0.97
CA ILE A 122 -10.54 12.14 1.51
C ILE A 122 -10.27 12.80 2.88
N ARG A 123 -9.42 12.20 3.73
CA ARG A 123 -9.08 12.74 5.06
C ARG A 123 -8.40 14.11 5.02
N TYR A 124 -7.79 14.46 3.89
CA TYR A 124 -6.96 15.65 3.74
C TYR A 124 -7.56 16.69 2.78
N ASN A 125 -8.73 16.40 2.22
CA ASN A 125 -9.39 17.26 1.24
C ASN A 125 -10.58 18.01 1.85
N ALA A 126 -10.93 19.14 1.23
CA ALA A 126 -12.11 19.91 1.61
C ALA A 126 -13.39 19.09 1.41
N THR A 127 -14.36 19.25 2.32
CA THR A 127 -15.63 18.50 2.34
C THR A 127 -16.37 18.50 0.99
N LEU A 128 -16.34 19.63 0.27
CA LEU A 128 -16.98 19.77 -1.04
C LEU A 128 -16.39 18.86 -2.13
N LYS A 129 -15.13 18.42 -1.99
CA LYS A 129 -14.47 17.50 -2.94
C LYS A 129 -14.71 16.02 -2.62
N ILE A 130 -15.18 15.70 -1.41
CA ILE A 130 -15.31 14.31 -0.94
C ILE A 130 -16.19 13.46 -1.87
N PRO A 131 -17.38 13.91 -2.33
CA PRO A 131 -18.21 13.09 -3.21
C PRO A 131 -17.51 12.76 -4.54
N ILE A 132 -16.79 13.74 -5.11
CA ILE A 132 -16.06 13.58 -6.38
C ILE A 132 -14.93 12.57 -6.20
N ILE A 133 -14.13 12.71 -5.14
CA ILE A 133 -13.01 11.82 -4.84
C ILE A 133 -13.51 10.39 -4.55
N SER A 134 -14.59 10.26 -3.77
CA SER A 134 -15.18 8.96 -3.44
C SER A 134 -15.73 8.26 -4.68
N GLN A 135 -16.43 8.97 -5.57
CA GLN A 135 -16.92 8.41 -6.81
C GLN A 135 -15.78 7.97 -7.74
N ALA A 136 -14.70 8.73 -7.79
CA ALA A 136 -13.50 8.41 -8.55
C ALA A 136 -12.82 7.14 -8.00
N ALA A 137 -12.66 7.04 -6.68
CA ALA A 137 -12.12 5.85 -6.01
C ALA A 137 -12.97 4.59 -6.24
N LYS A 138 -14.31 4.72 -6.22
CA LYS A 138 -15.23 3.64 -6.59
C LYS A 138 -15.06 3.19 -8.03
N SER A 139 -14.92 4.14 -8.95
CA SER A 139 -14.74 3.85 -10.38
C SER A 139 -13.41 3.13 -10.63
N ASP A 140 -12.34 3.50 -9.93
CA ASP A 140 -11.06 2.79 -10.03
C ASP A 140 -11.15 1.36 -9.47
N ALA A 141 -11.78 1.15 -8.31
CA ALA A 141 -11.94 -0.20 -7.76
C ALA A 141 -12.71 -1.12 -8.73
N GLN A 142 -13.77 -0.59 -9.35
CA GLN A 142 -14.52 -1.32 -10.38
C GLN A 142 -13.69 -1.59 -11.63
N ALA A 143 -12.87 -0.62 -12.06
CA ALA A 143 -11.95 -0.80 -13.18
C ALA A 143 -10.88 -1.84 -12.88
N ALA A 144 -10.36 -1.91 -11.65
CA ALA A 144 -9.39 -2.90 -11.22
C ALA A 144 -9.97 -4.33 -11.34
N ILE A 145 -11.15 -4.57 -10.77
CA ILE A 145 -11.83 -5.88 -10.83
C ILE A 145 -12.15 -6.26 -12.28
N LYS A 146 -12.59 -5.28 -13.09
CA LYS A 146 -12.89 -5.52 -14.51
C LYS A 146 -11.65 -5.86 -15.33
N ALA A 147 -10.52 -5.23 -15.03
CA ALA A 147 -9.26 -5.45 -15.74
C ALA A 147 -8.64 -6.80 -15.38
N ASP A 148 -8.78 -7.24 -14.13
CA ASP A 148 -8.35 -8.55 -13.64
C ASP A 148 -9.16 -8.95 -12.40
N SER A 149 -9.99 -9.98 -12.54
CA SER A 149 -10.83 -10.52 -11.46
C SER A 149 -10.08 -11.47 -10.53
N GLU A 150 -8.82 -11.78 -10.80
CA GLU A 150 -7.96 -12.56 -9.91
C GLU A 150 -7.01 -11.67 -9.08
N ASN A 151 -7.07 -10.35 -9.28
CA ASN A 151 -6.29 -9.40 -8.49
C ASN A 151 -6.91 -9.19 -7.09
N LEU A 152 -6.27 -9.78 -6.06
CA LEU A 152 -6.60 -9.58 -4.65
C LEU A 152 -6.78 -8.09 -4.27
N ARG A 153 -5.86 -7.23 -4.70
CA ARG A 153 -5.85 -5.80 -4.32
C ARG A 153 -7.00 -5.02 -4.94
N ALA A 154 -7.56 -5.49 -6.05
CA ALA A 154 -8.77 -4.91 -6.63
C ALA A 154 -9.97 -5.09 -5.67
N TYR A 155 -10.07 -6.25 -5.02
CA TYR A 155 -11.09 -6.52 -4.01
C TYR A 155 -10.81 -5.80 -2.69
N VAL A 156 -9.55 -5.66 -2.27
CA VAL A 156 -9.18 -4.80 -1.14
C VAL A 156 -9.61 -3.36 -1.39
N ALA A 157 -9.32 -2.81 -2.57
CA ALA A 157 -9.72 -1.47 -2.96
C ALA A 157 -11.25 -1.28 -2.93
N ALA A 158 -12.01 -2.25 -3.47
CA ALA A 158 -13.48 -2.23 -3.43
C ALA A 158 -14.02 -2.32 -1.99
N GLY A 159 -13.44 -3.18 -1.16
CA GLY A 159 -13.80 -3.31 0.25
C GLY A 159 -13.52 -2.04 1.05
N VAL A 160 -12.34 -1.43 0.88
CA VAL A 160 -11.97 -0.16 1.52
C VAL A 160 -12.93 0.95 1.10
N GLN A 161 -13.20 1.06 -0.20
CA GLN A 161 -14.15 2.04 -0.72
C GLN A 161 -15.54 1.87 -0.10
N ASP A 162 -16.07 0.64 -0.08
CA ASP A 162 -17.40 0.38 0.45
C ASP A 162 -17.44 0.62 1.97
N TYR A 163 -16.42 0.18 2.70
CA TYR A 163 -16.32 0.34 4.16
C TYR A 163 -16.36 1.80 4.61
N PHE A 164 -15.63 2.70 3.92
CA PHE A 164 -15.59 4.12 4.28
C PHE A 164 -16.72 4.95 3.66
N THR A 165 -17.51 4.39 2.75
CA THR A 165 -18.64 5.09 2.15
C THR A 165 -19.88 4.95 3.03
N PRO A 166 -20.49 6.04 3.51
CA PRO A 166 -21.71 5.96 4.31
C PRO A 166 -22.88 5.30 3.55
N ALA A 167 -23.78 4.65 4.28
CA ALA A 167 -24.93 3.93 3.72
C ALA A 167 -25.84 4.82 2.84
N LEU A 168 -26.02 6.10 3.18
CA LEU A 168 -26.78 7.06 2.36
C LEU A 168 -26.20 7.23 0.94
N TYR A 169 -24.90 6.98 0.76
CA TYR A 169 -24.21 7.03 -0.53
C TYR A 169 -24.01 5.63 -1.14
N GLY A 170 -24.67 4.61 -0.59
CA GLY A 170 -24.65 3.23 -1.09
C GLY A 170 -23.40 2.43 -0.73
N GLY A 171 -22.73 2.78 0.38
CA GLY A 171 -21.63 1.99 0.94
C GLY A 171 -22.02 1.23 2.22
N GLY A 172 -21.04 0.57 2.84
CA GLY A 172 -21.17 -0.06 4.15
C GLY A 172 -21.92 -1.39 4.16
N SER A 173 -22.10 -2.04 3.01
CA SER A 173 -22.92 -3.27 2.91
C SER A 173 -22.23 -4.43 2.18
N ALA A 174 -21.24 -4.15 1.32
CA ALA A 174 -20.57 -5.16 0.49
C ALA A 174 -19.11 -5.41 0.91
N TYR A 175 -18.53 -4.57 1.77
CA TYR A 175 -17.12 -4.66 2.13
C TYR A 175 -16.71 -6.03 2.70
N GLU A 176 -17.57 -6.69 3.49
CA GLU A 176 -17.29 -8.03 4.01
C GLU A 176 -17.06 -9.03 2.87
N GLN A 177 -17.96 -9.03 1.88
CA GLN A 177 -17.86 -9.91 0.72
C GLN A 177 -16.60 -9.62 -0.10
N TYR A 178 -16.26 -8.35 -0.30
CA TYR A 178 -15.04 -7.97 -0.99
C TYR A 178 -13.78 -8.43 -0.26
N PHE A 179 -13.70 -8.25 1.06
CA PHE A 179 -12.53 -8.69 1.81
C PHE A 179 -12.43 -10.21 1.89
N LEU A 180 -13.55 -10.95 2.01
CA LEU A 180 -13.54 -12.41 1.93
C LEU A 180 -13.06 -12.90 0.56
N GLN A 181 -13.51 -12.25 -0.52
CA GLN A 181 -13.03 -12.55 -1.87
C GLN A 181 -11.54 -12.26 -2.02
N ALA A 182 -11.04 -11.16 -1.44
CA ALA A 182 -9.61 -10.87 -1.42
C ALA A 182 -8.81 -11.98 -0.73
N LEU A 183 -9.27 -12.46 0.44
CA LEU A 183 -8.59 -13.55 1.16
C LEU A 183 -8.60 -14.89 0.40
N ALA A 184 -9.60 -15.13 -0.45
CA ALA A 184 -9.70 -16.35 -1.26
C ALA A 184 -8.77 -16.38 -2.48
N LEU A 185 -8.24 -15.23 -2.91
CA LEU A 185 -7.32 -15.11 -4.04
C LEU A 185 -5.86 -15.23 -3.58
N PRO A 186 -4.92 -15.66 -4.45
CA PRO A 186 -3.49 -15.62 -4.12
C PRO A 186 -2.94 -14.19 -4.09
N ASP A 187 -1.80 -13.98 -3.42
CA ASP A 187 -1.14 -12.66 -3.45
C ASP A 187 -0.69 -12.28 -4.86
N GLN A 188 -0.31 -13.27 -5.67
CA GLN A 188 0.04 -13.13 -7.08
C GLN A 188 -0.39 -14.39 -7.81
N THR A 189 -0.93 -14.26 -9.03
CA THR A 189 -1.27 -15.42 -9.89
C THR A 189 -0.01 -16.14 -10.39
N GLN A 190 1.08 -15.39 -10.57
CA GLN A 190 2.42 -15.91 -10.83
C GLN A 190 3.41 -15.20 -9.91
N GLU A 191 4.25 -15.97 -9.21
CA GLU A 191 5.27 -15.42 -8.33
C GLU A 191 6.25 -14.55 -9.14
N ASN A 192 6.30 -13.27 -8.77
CA ASN A 192 7.15 -12.27 -9.39
C ASN A 192 7.60 -11.24 -8.35
N PRO A 193 8.90 -11.19 -8.02
CA PRO A 193 9.43 -10.32 -6.97
C PRO A 193 9.33 -8.82 -7.29
N TYR A 194 8.99 -8.46 -8.53
CA TYR A 194 8.81 -7.07 -8.94
C TYR A 194 7.34 -6.63 -8.95
N GLN A 195 6.41 -7.58 -8.88
CA GLN A 195 4.98 -7.30 -8.85
C GLN A 195 4.51 -7.07 -7.41
N PRO A 196 3.37 -6.39 -7.22
CA PRO A 196 2.80 -6.17 -5.90
C PRO A 196 2.36 -7.46 -5.23
N SER A 197 2.56 -7.56 -3.92
CA SER A 197 2.05 -8.63 -3.06
C SER A 197 1.38 -8.12 -1.78
N TRP A 198 1.30 -6.80 -1.60
CA TRP A 198 0.63 -6.17 -0.45
C TRP A 198 -0.90 -6.36 -0.48
N GLY A 199 -1.56 -6.04 0.64
CA GLY A 199 -3.00 -5.81 0.73
C GLY A 199 -3.82 -6.91 1.39
N ARG A 200 -3.31 -8.14 1.51
CA ARG A 200 -4.01 -9.21 2.23
C ARG A 200 -4.15 -8.87 3.72
N GLU A 201 -3.13 -8.26 4.30
CA GLU A 201 -3.14 -7.75 5.67
C GLU A 201 -4.25 -6.72 5.91
N ASP A 202 -4.59 -5.91 4.89
CA ASP A 202 -5.71 -4.97 4.96
C ASP A 202 -7.05 -5.71 5.00
N ALA A 203 -7.24 -6.72 4.15
CA ALA A 203 -8.46 -7.54 4.15
C ALA A 203 -8.68 -8.21 5.51
N TYR A 204 -7.63 -8.80 6.10
CA TYR A 204 -7.69 -9.33 7.46
C TYR A 204 -8.08 -8.25 8.47
N PHE A 205 -7.36 -7.13 8.49
CA PHE A 205 -7.57 -6.04 9.44
C PHE A 205 -9.03 -5.55 9.45
N TYR A 206 -9.60 -5.27 8.27
CA TYR A 206 -10.97 -4.75 8.19
C TYR A 206 -12.03 -5.80 8.55
N LEU A 207 -11.85 -7.09 8.18
CA LEU A 207 -12.75 -8.16 8.59
C LEU A 207 -12.72 -8.42 10.10
N ILE A 208 -11.52 -8.40 10.71
CA ILE A 208 -11.38 -8.57 12.17
C ILE A 208 -12.13 -7.45 12.89
N ILE A 209 -11.93 -6.19 12.50
CA ILE A 209 -12.64 -5.05 13.08
C ILE A 209 -14.14 -5.19 12.90
N HIS A 210 -14.60 -5.58 11.71
CA HIS A 210 -16.00 -5.78 11.42
C HIS A 210 -16.64 -6.82 12.35
N TYR A 211 -16.07 -8.02 12.44
CA TYR A 211 -16.59 -9.08 13.30
C TYR A 211 -16.52 -8.70 14.78
N TYR A 212 -15.43 -8.04 15.18
CA TYR A 212 -15.25 -7.56 16.54
C TYR A 212 -16.33 -6.53 16.93
N ASN A 213 -16.62 -5.57 16.06
CA ASN A 213 -17.64 -4.54 16.28
C ASN A 213 -19.07 -5.11 16.28
N GLN A 214 -19.32 -6.19 15.54
CA GLN A 214 -20.58 -6.93 15.58
C GLN A 214 -20.73 -7.87 16.79
N GLY A 215 -19.70 -7.96 17.66
CA GLY A 215 -19.72 -8.87 18.80
C GLY A 215 -19.47 -10.35 18.44
N LEU A 216 -19.13 -10.65 17.18
CA LEU A 216 -18.74 -11.97 16.70
C LEU A 216 -17.30 -12.31 17.11
N CYS A 217 -17.05 -12.31 18.42
CA CYS A 217 -15.70 -12.31 18.99
C CYS A 217 -14.88 -13.55 18.62
N ASN A 218 -15.51 -14.73 18.54
CA ASN A 218 -14.82 -15.96 18.12
C ASN A 218 -14.31 -15.85 16.68
N LYS A 219 -15.15 -15.38 15.74
CA LYS A 219 -14.74 -15.16 14.34
C LYS A 219 -13.58 -14.15 14.25
N ALA A 220 -13.68 -13.04 14.99
CA ALA A 220 -12.63 -12.03 15.01
C ALA A 220 -11.31 -12.60 15.57
N LYS A 221 -11.39 -13.42 16.63
CA LYS A 221 -10.23 -14.06 17.25
C LYS A 221 -9.57 -15.07 16.32
N ASP A 222 -10.34 -15.97 15.71
CA ASP A 222 -9.82 -16.99 14.81
C ASP A 222 -9.10 -16.34 13.62
N LEU A 223 -9.72 -15.31 13.05
CA LEU A 223 -9.15 -14.55 11.93
C LEU A 223 -7.90 -13.76 12.34
N LEU A 224 -7.84 -13.21 13.55
CA LEU A 224 -6.66 -12.54 14.08
C LEU A 224 -5.49 -13.50 14.30
N VAL A 225 -5.75 -14.71 14.81
CA VAL A 225 -4.73 -15.75 14.99
C VAL A 225 -4.14 -16.15 13.65
N GLU A 226 -4.99 -16.38 12.65
CA GLU A 226 -4.55 -16.66 11.27
C GLU A 226 -3.70 -15.51 10.70
N ALA A 227 -4.19 -14.27 10.82
CA ALA A 227 -3.49 -13.09 10.30
C ALA A 227 -2.12 -12.89 10.97
N LEU A 228 -2.00 -13.07 12.29
CA LEU A 228 -0.73 -12.93 13.01
C LEU A 228 0.26 -14.08 12.75
N ALA A 229 -0.22 -15.26 12.35
CA ALA A 229 0.67 -16.34 11.90
C ALA A 229 1.39 -15.97 10.59
N ILE A 230 0.74 -15.18 9.73
CA ILE A 230 1.29 -14.72 8.44
C ILE A 230 2.04 -13.39 8.60
N TYR A 231 1.51 -12.46 9.40
CA TYR A 231 2.00 -11.09 9.58
C TYR A 231 2.31 -10.79 11.05
N PRO A 232 3.30 -11.47 11.67
CA PRO A 232 3.56 -11.40 13.11
C PRO A 232 4.03 -10.02 13.60
N GLN A 233 4.44 -9.14 12.70
CA GLN A 233 4.97 -7.81 13.00
C GLN A 233 4.09 -6.66 12.46
N GLU A 234 2.90 -6.97 11.93
CA GLU A 234 2.00 -5.93 11.43
C GLU A 234 1.36 -5.17 12.60
N SER A 235 1.79 -3.92 12.79
CA SER A 235 1.42 -3.09 13.96
C SER A 235 -0.08 -3.02 14.18
N ARG A 236 -0.87 -2.88 13.12
CA ARG A 236 -2.32 -2.75 13.23
C ARG A 236 -2.99 -4.02 13.76
N LEU A 237 -2.47 -5.19 13.42
CA LEU A 237 -2.98 -6.47 13.93
C LEU A 237 -2.57 -6.66 15.40
N LEU A 238 -1.35 -6.26 15.76
CA LEU A 238 -0.89 -6.29 17.16
C LEU A 238 -1.72 -5.36 18.05
N ASP A 239 -2.03 -4.14 17.58
CA ASP A 239 -2.87 -3.18 18.28
C ASP A 239 -4.30 -3.73 18.51
N LEU A 240 -4.87 -4.41 17.50
CA LEU A 240 -6.16 -5.09 17.63
C LEU A 240 -6.11 -6.22 18.66
N ALA A 241 -5.05 -7.03 18.65
CA ALA A 241 -4.86 -8.09 19.63
C ALA A 241 -4.83 -7.53 21.06
N ASP A 242 -4.13 -6.43 21.28
CA ASP A 242 -4.08 -5.80 22.60
C ASP A 242 -5.42 -5.19 23.00
N GLN A 243 -6.15 -4.60 22.06
CA GLN A 243 -7.51 -4.08 22.31
C GLN A 243 -8.48 -5.21 22.69
N MET A 244 -8.47 -6.31 21.95
CA MET A 244 -9.35 -7.46 22.19
C MET A 244 -9.03 -8.14 23.54
N LYS A 245 -7.75 -8.24 23.94
CA LYS A 245 -7.33 -8.73 25.27
C LYS A 245 -7.86 -7.85 26.39
N LYS A 246 -7.72 -6.53 26.27
CA LYS A 246 -8.20 -5.56 27.28
C LYS A 246 -9.69 -5.66 27.53
N HIS A 247 -10.47 -6.04 26.52
CA HIS A 247 -11.92 -6.21 26.64
C HIS A 247 -12.36 -7.64 27.03
N GLY A 248 -11.42 -8.54 27.35
CA GLY A 248 -11.72 -9.93 27.71
C GLY A 248 -12.31 -10.75 26.57
N ARG A 249 -11.97 -10.39 25.32
CA ARG A 249 -12.50 -11.01 24.09
C ARG A 249 -11.43 -11.80 23.31
N LEU A 250 -10.30 -12.08 23.97
CA LEU A 250 -9.19 -12.90 23.49
C LEU A 250 -8.84 -13.95 24.54
#